data_AF-A0A2S6PMG8-F1
#
_entry.id   AF-A0A2S6PMG8-F1
#
_cell.length_a   1.000
_cell.length_b   1.000
_cell.length_c   1.000
_cell.angle_alpha   90.00
_cell.angle_beta   90.00
_cell.angle_gamma   90.00
#
_symmetry.space_group_name_H-M   'P 1'
#
loop_
_entity.id
_entity.type
_entity.pdbx_description
1 polymer ?
#
loop_
_entity_poly.entity_id
_entity_poly.type
_entity_poly.pdbx_seq_one_letter_code
_entity_poly.pdbx_strand_id
1 'polypeptide(L)'
;MSEQLGPFQGIWDAWIEVEQEIAQKPLEHFERATQIQFEELKEHLARGDREAAARELVDVVSIALNHLRNLGFTPQEIAGVAQDRADRRMKGQAKEILEKYRKTYGI
;
A
#
# COMPACT_ATOMS: atom_id res chain seq x y z
N MET A 1 -15.75 5.25 -15.95
CA MET A 1 -14.79 5.87 -15.02
C MET A 1 -13.41 5.47 -15.46
N SER A 2 -12.43 6.37 -15.44
CA SER A 2 -11.04 6.00 -15.77
C SER A 2 -10.47 5.17 -14.64
N GLU A 3 -9.91 4.00 -14.95
CA GLU A 3 -9.21 3.12 -14.00
C GLU A 3 -7.83 3.70 -13.66
N GLN A 4 -7.81 4.82 -12.93
CA GLN A 4 -6.58 5.57 -12.63
C GLN A 4 -5.59 4.76 -11.80
N LEU A 5 -6.09 3.82 -10.99
CA LEU A 5 -5.27 2.92 -10.18
C LEU A 5 -5.08 1.53 -10.83
N GLY A 6 -5.51 1.35 -12.08
CA GLY A 6 -5.45 0.08 -12.81
C GLY A 6 -6.11 -1.06 -12.02
N PRO A 7 -5.42 -2.20 -11.80
CA PRO A 7 -6.01 -3.37 -11.14
C PRO A 7 -6.44 -3.11 -9.68
N PHE A 8 -5.98 -2.03 -9.05
CA PHE A 8 -6.39 -1.66 -7.69
C PHE A 8 -7.63 -0.76 -7.65
N GLN A 9 -8.18 -0.37 -8.80
CA GLN A 9 -9.39 0.48 -8.84
C GLN A 9 -10.57 -0.19 -8.12
N GLY A 10 -10.78 -1.49 -8.33
CA GLY A 10 -11.85 -2.23 -7.64
C GLY A 10 -11.69 -2.26 -6.12
N ILE A 11 -10.44 -2.33 -5.62
CA ILE A 11 -10.15 -2.22 -4.18
C ILE A 11 -10.54 -0.83 -3.68
N TRP A 12 -10.11 0.22 -4.38
CA TRP A 12 -10.48 1.58 -4.01
C TRP A 12 -12.00 1.75 -3.94
N ASP A 13 -12.71 1.35 -4.99
CA ASP A 13 -14.16 1.55 -5.09
C ASP A 13 -14.93 0.81 -3.99
N ALA A 14 -14.47 -0.38 -3.57
CA ALA A 14 -15.09 -1.16 -2.49
C ALA A 14 -15.11 -0.43 -1.13
N TRP A 15 -14.20 0.52 -0.91
CA TRP A 15 -14.13 1.28 0.35
C TRP A 15 -14.93 2.58 0.35
N ILE A 16 -15.59 2.95 -0.76
CA ILE A 16 -16.41 4.18 -0.84
C ILE A 16 -17.54 4.16 0.19
N GLU A 17 -18.11 2.99 0.47
CA GLU A 17 -19.23 2.84 1.43
C GLU A 17 -18.87 3.26 2.87
N VAL A 18 -17.58 3.22 3.23
CA VAL A 18 -17.09 3.58 4.57
C VAL A 18 -16.09 4.75 4.53
N GLU A 19 -16.11 5.57 3.47
CA GLU A 19 -15.10 6.64 3.30
C GLU A 19 -15.08 7.60 4.49
N GLN A 20 -16.26 7.92 5.04
CA GLN A 20 -16.41 8.87 6.14
C GLN A 20 -15.82 8.33 7.44
N GLU A 21 -15.90 7.01 7.66
CA GLU A 21 -15.26 6.38 8.81
C GLU A 21 -13.74 6.33 8.65
N ILE A 22 -13.26 6.05 7.43
CA ILE A 22 -11.84 6.05 7.10
C ILE A 22 -11.23 7.44 7.28
N ALA A 23 -11.95 8.51 6.89
CA ALA A 23 -11.50 9.89 7.05
C ALA A 23 -11.28 10.30 8.53
N GLN A 24 -11.86 9.58 9.47
CA GLN A 24 -11.74 9.86 10.92
C GLN A 24 -10.72 8.96 11.62
N LYS A 25 -10.12 7.98 10.93
CA LYS A 25 -9.12 7.10 11.55
C LYS A 25 -7.81 7.86 11.80
N PRO A 26 -7.19 7.67 12.98
CA PRO A 26 -5.87 8.25 13.27
C PRO A 26 -4.77 7.46 12.54
N LEU A 27 -3.56 8.01 12.46
CA LEU A 27 -2.42 7.37 11.78
C LEU A 27 -2.14 5.96 12.33
N GLU A 28 -2.23 5.79 13.64
CA GLU A 28 -1.98 4.54 14.35
C GLU A 28 -2.90 3.40 13.90
N HIS A 29 -4.10 3.71 13.37
CA HIS A 29 -4.98 2.71 12.80
C HIS A 29 -4.33 2.04 11.57
N PHE A 30 -3.80 2.83 10.65
CA PHE A 30 -3.19 2.33 9.42
C PHE A 30 -1.87 1.62 9.72
N GLU A 31 -1.06 2.15 10.64
CA GLU A 31 0.17 1.50 11.09
C GLU A 31 -0.11 0.11 11.68
N ARG A 32 -1.06 0.01 12.61
CA ARG A 32 -1.40 -1.27 13.24
C ARG A 32 -2.04 -2.23 12.25
N ALA A 33 -2.90 -1.76 11.35
CA ALA A 33 -3.50 -2.58 10.31
C ALA A 33 -2.43 -3.17 9.39
N THR A 34 -1.48 -2.36 8.91
CA THR A 34 -0.35 -2.85 8.10
C THR A 34 0.47 -3.88 8.88
N GLN A 35 0.75 -3.65 10.16
CA GLN A 35 1.48 -4.61 10.98
C GLN A 35 0.75 -5.96 11.09
N ILE A 36 -0.57 -5.95 11.30
CA ILE A 36 -1.39 -7.18 11.36
C ILE A 36 -1.28 -7.98 10.06
N GLN A 37 -1.36 -7.34 8.89
CA GLN A 37 -1.22 -8.04 7.61
C GLN A 37 0.18 -8.68 7.45
N PHE A 38 1.24 -8.05 7.99
CA PHE A 38 2.57 -8.68 8.05
C PHE A 38 2.68 -9.81 9.07
N GLU A 39 1.90 -9.79 10.15
CA GLU A 39 1.77 -10.90 11.10
C GLU A 39 1.07 -12.09 10.41
N GLU A 40 -0.07 -11.87 9.74
CA GLU A 40 -0.82 -12.88 8.98
C GLU A 40 -0.02 -13.44 7.79
N LEU A 41 0.69 -12.59 7.06
CA LEU A 41 1.62 -12.99 5.99
C LEU A 41 2.63 -14.04 6.48
N LYS A 42 3.24 -13.82 7.66
CA LYS A 42 4.22 -14.75 8.23
C LYS A 42 3.58 -16.09 8.57
N GLU A 43 2.35 -16.09 9.08
CA GLU A 43 1.61 -17.32 9.37
C GLU A 43 1.33 -18.13 8.09
N HIS A 44 0.87 -17.48 7.03
CA HIS A 44 0.59 -18.14 5.76
C HIS A 44 1.87 -18.71 5.12
N LEU A 45 2.97 -17.95 5.14
CA LEU A 45 4.26 -18.43 4.67
C LEU A 45 4.77 -19.63 5.47
N ALA A 46 4.61 -19.63 6.80
CA ALA A 46 5.00 -20.76 7.65
C ALA A 46 4.22 -22.04 7.35
N ARG A 47 2.98 -21.91 6.84
CA ARG A 47 2.12 -23.03 6.40
C ARG A 47 2.33 -23.42 4.93
N GLY A 48 3.18 -22.70 4.19
CA GLY A 48 3.40 -22.91 2.76
C GLY A 48 2.25 -22.41 1.86
N ASP A 49 1.33 -21.62 2.40
CA ASP A 49 0.19 -21.08 1.66
C ASP A 49 0.56 -19.78 0.95
N ARG A 50 1.13 -19.92 -0.24
CA ARG A 50 1.58 -18.79 -1.06
C ARG A 50 0.43 -17.90 -1.53
N GLU A 51 -0.74 -18.47 -1.79
CA GLU A 51 -1.86 -17.70 -2.32
C GLU A 51 -2.45 -16.80 -1.24
N ALA A 52 -2.66 -17.32 -0.02
CA ALA A 52 -3.08 -16.49 1.09
C ALA A 52 -2.03 -15.42 1.42
N ALA A 53 -0.75 -15.78 1.46
CA ALA A 53 0.34 -14.81 1.63
C ALA A 53 0.33 -13.67 0.59
N ALA A 54 -0.03 -13.97 -0.67
CA ALA A 54 -0.16 -12.93 -1.69
C ALA A 54 -1.35 -12.00 -1.44
N ARG A 55 -2.47 -12.51 -0.89
CA ARG A 55 -3.64 -11.69 -0.53
C ARG A 55 -3.29 -10.70 0.58
N GLU A 56 -2.57 -11.13 1.62
CA GLU A 56 -2.10 -10.24 2.69
C GLU A 56 -1.28 -9.04 2.16
N LEU A 57 -0.45 -9.26 1.12
CA LEU A 57 0.31 -8.18 0.49
C LEU A 57 -0.58 -7.23 -0.33
N VAL A 58 -1.66 -7.74 -0.93
CA VAL A 58 -2.68 -6.90 -1.59
C VAL A 58 -3.45 -6.09 -0.55
N ASP A 59 -3.72 -6.66 0.62
CA ASP A 59 -4.37 -5.95 1.73
C ASP A 59 -3.47 -4.86 2.32
N VAL A 60 -2.14 -5.03 2.35
CA VAL A 60 -1.20 -3.93 2.63
C VAL A 60 -1.35 -2.79 1.62
N VAL A 61 -1.52 -3.09 0.32
CA VAL A 61 -1.79 -2.06 -0.70
C VAL A 61 -3.13 -1.37 -0.45
N SER A 62 -4.18 -2.13 -0.12
CA SER A 62 -5.50 -1.63 0.25
C SER A 62 -5.42 -0.63 1.42
N ILE A 63 -4.68 -0.97 2.48
CA ILE A 63 -4.46 -0.09 3.64
C ILE A 63 -3.73 1.19 3.23
N ALA A 64 -2.69 1.08 2.39
CA ALA A 64 -1.96 2.26 1.91
C ALA A 64 -2.85 3.18 1.06
N LEU A 65 -3.71 2.62 0.20
CA LEU A 65 -4.69 3.39 -0.58
C LEU A 65 -5.72 4.07 0.33
N ASN A 66 -6.22 3.39 1.34
CA ASN A 66 -7.14 3.98 2.32
C ASN A 66 -6.48 5.06 3.16
N HIS A 67 -5.19 4.93 3.46
CA HIS A 67 -4.46 5.98 4.15
C HIS A 67 -4.26 7.21 3.27
N LEU A 68 -3.97 7.03 1.97
CA LEU A 68 -3.96 8.12 0.99
C LEU A 68 -5.33 8.81 0.89
N ARG A 69 -6.43 8.03 0.89
CA ARG A 69 -7.79 8.57 0.97
C ARG A 69 -8.00 9.41 2.23
N ASN A 70 -7.59 8.89 3.38
CA ASN A 70 -7.67 9.59 4.66
C ASN A 70 -6.91 10.93 4.64
N LEU A 71 -5.80 11.00 3.90
CA LEU A 71 -5.05 12.24 3.66
C LEU A 71 -5.67 13.16 2.59
N GLY A 72 -6.83 12.81 2.03
CA GLY A 72 -7.57 13.60 1.05
C GLY A 72 -7.15 13.41 -0.40
N PHE A 73 -6.32 12.41 -0.72
CA PHE A 73 -5.89 12.16 -2.09
C PHE A 73 -6.98 11.47 -2.92
N THR A 74 -7.13 11.90 -4.16
CA THR A 74 -7.97 11.27 -5.18
C THR A 74 -7.20 10.18 -5.95
N PRO A 75 -7.88 9.22 -6.61
CA PRO A 75 -7.22 8.22 -7.46
C PRO A 75 -6.27 8.83 -8.51
N GLN A 76 -6.64 9.95 -9.10
CA GLN A 76 -5.85 10.69 -10.09
C GLN A 76 -4.55 11.23 -9.47
N GLU A 77 -4.64 11.84 -8.29
CA GLU A 77 -3.46 12.38 -7.59
C GLU A 77 -2.52 11.26 -7.13
N ILE A 78 -3.07 10.14 -6.66
CA ILE A 78 -2.30 8.95 -6.29
C ILE A 78 -1.53 8.42 -7.51
N ALA A 79 -2.21 8.27 -8.65
CA ALA A 79 -1.57 7.83 -9.89
C ALA A 79 -0.44 8.80 -10.31
N GLY A 80 -0.67 10.10 -10.20
CA GLY A 80 0.33 11.14 -10.47
C GLY A 80 1.56 11.02 -9.56
N VAL A 81 1.35 10.88 -8.24
CA VAL A 81 2.45 10.70 -7.27
C VAL A 81 3.22 9.42 -7.53
N ALA A 82 2.52 8.31 -7.81
CA ALA A 82 3.15 7.03 -8.11
C ALA A 82 4.03 7.10 -9.36
N GLN A 83 3.52 7.72 -10.44
CA GLN A 83 4.26 7.90 -11.68
C GLN A 83 5.47 8.81 -11.50
N ASP A 84 5.31 9.96 -10.82
CA ASP A 84 6.43 10.87 -10.54
C ASP A 84 7.54 10.18 -9.73
N ARG A 85 7.16 9.38 -8.73
CA ARG A 85 8.10 8.60 -7.93
C ARG A 85 8.82 7.53 -8.74
N ALA A 86 8.11 6.83 -9.62
CA ALA A 86 8.70 5.83 -10.50
C ALA A 86 9.74 6.47 -11.42
N ASP A 87 9.38 7.56 -12.11
CA ASP A 87 10.23 8.19 -13.11
C ASP A 87 11.41 8.95 -12.52
N ARG A 88 11.20 9.70 -11.43
CA ARG A 88 12.23 10.59 -10.87
C ARG A 88 13.11 9.94 -9.83
N ARG A 89 12.58 8.98 -9.07
CA ARG A 89 13.28 8.43 -7.90
C ARG A 89 13.68 6.97 -8.05
N MET A 90 12.93 6.16 -8.80
CA MET A 90 13.16 4.71 -8.81
C MET A 90 13.87 4.24 -10.09
N LYS A 91 13.46 4.75 -11.25
CA LYS A 91 14.03 4.37 -12.54
C LYS A 91 15.53 4.71 -12.58
N GLY A 92 16.36 3.70 -12.81
CA GLY A 92 17.82 3.82 -12.80
C GLY A 92 18.47 3.87 -11.41
N GLN A 93 17.72 4.10 -10.34
CA GLN A 93 18.23 4.29 -8.96
C GLN A 93 17.79 3.17 -7.99
N ALA A 94 17.03 2.17 -8.45
CA ALA A 94 16.46 1.13 -7.59
C ALA A 94 17.51 0.38 -6.73
N LYS A 95 18.71 0.13 -7.27
CA LYS A 95 19.82 -0.50 -6.51
C LYS A 95 20.31 0.39 -5.37
N GLU A 96 20.41 1.69 -5.60
CA GLU A 96 20.86 2.66 -4.59
C GLU A 96 19.81 2.84 -3.49
N ILE A 97 18.53 2.79 -3.86
CA ILE A 97 17.43 2.75 -2.89
C ILE A 97 17.54 1.52 -1.99
N LEU A 98 17.76 0.33 -2.57
CA LEU A 98 17.93 -0.89 -1.79
C LEU A 98 19.16 -0.80 -0.86
N GLU A 99 20.28 -0.30 -1.40
CA GLU A 99 21.50 -0.09 -0.64
C GLU A 99 21.30 0.89 0.53
N LYS A 100 20.49 1.93 0.33
CA LYS A 100 20.14 2.88 1.39
C LYS A 100 19.46 2.17 2.56
N TYR A 101 18.52 1.26 2.30
CA TYR A 101 17.83 0.53 3.37
C TYR A 101 18.82 -0.32 4.18
N ARG A 102 19.71 -1.04 3.49
CA ARG A 102 20.78 -1.83 4.12
C ARG A 102 21.69 -0.97 4.99
N LYS A 103 22.19 0.15 4.46
CA LYS A 103 23.14 1.02 5.17
C LYS A 103 22.50 1.77 6.35
N THR A 104 21.26 2.23 6.19
CA THR A 104 20.63 3.14 7.15
C THR A 104 19.90 2.36 8.25
N TYR A 105 19.23 1.28 7.88
CA TYR A 105 18.33 0.55 8.76
C TYR A 105 18.76 -0.90 9.00
N GLY A 106 19.78 -1.39 8.31
CA GLY A 106 20.29 -2.75 8.49
C GLY A 106 19.38 -3.85 7.93
N ILE A 107 18.39 -3.49 7.09
CA ILE A 107 17.45 -4.41 6.44
C ILE A 107 17.76 -4.58 4.96
#